data_AF-A0A1W9L1Y5-F1
#
_entry.id   AF-A0A1W9L1Y5-F1
#
_cell.length_a   1.000
_cell.length_b   1.000
_cell.length_c   1.000
_cell.angle_alpha   90.00
_cell.angle_beta   90.00
_cell.angle_gamma   90.00
#
_symmetry.space_group_name_H-M   'P 1'
#
loop_
_entity.id
_entity.type
_entity.pdbx_description
1 polymer ?
#
loop_
_entity_poly.entity_id
_entity_poly.type
_entity_poly.pdbx_seq_one_letter_code
_entity_poly.pdbx_strand_id
1 'polypeptide(L)'
;MNHLTTKDINVTQLEVTELGLFVFQGSPAVIYLKESGKRANTLRKNVNQSAKFHVVSCPTIGDPRSSKRSQRYVATTRTDGFFPVLGTTQEEGELEEVEVKLEVCRACLTKLDYKNYNSLDVEIQDQLATHFDLSELFNQYPIVPTKAVETIIVETPVVAPIVPDVSPEVTVPAVATAEVEKVEPPIAKVEPLIVKPIAVETRLLELPQNAELVPQKANLEKQDEPSPQIEFTILTNIYLLQALLKRFTKLFF
;
A
#
# COMPACT_ATOMS: atom_id res chain seq x y z
N MET A 1 1.81 -20.78 -15.59
CA MET A 1 1.68 -19.40 -15.08
C MET A 1 1.61 -19.50 -13.57
N ASN A 2 2.69 -19.17 -12.87
CA ASN A 2 2.74 -19.28 -11.42
C ASN A 2 1.98 -18.07 -10.83
N HIS A 3 0.78 -18.33 -10.29
CA HIS A 3 0.13 -17.37 -9.40
C HIS A 3 1.03 -17.22 -8.17
N LEU A 4 1.87 -16.18 -8.17
CA LEU A 4 2.48 -15.69 -6.95
C LEU A 4 1.35 -15.15 -6.09
N THR A 5 0.78 -16.02 -5.25
CA THR A 5 -0.09 -15.65 -4.14
C THR A 5 0.75 -14.81 -3.20
N THR A 6 0.85 -13.50 -3.45
CA THR A 6 1.44 -12.58 -2.49
C THR A 6 0.58 -12.65 -1.24
N LYS A 7 1.22 -13.05 -0.14
CA LYS A 7 0.61 -13.12 1.17
C LYS A 7 0.01 -11.75 1.52
N ASP A 8 -1.27 -11.74 1.87
CA ASP A 8 -1.93 -10.56 2.42
C ASP A 8 -1.18 -10.09 3.68
N ILE A 9 -0.71 -8.84 3.66
CA ILE A 9 0.00 -8.21 4.77
C ILE A 9 -1.01 -7.46 5.63
N ASN A 10 -0.90 -7.57 6.94
CA ASN A 10 -1.75 -6.77 7.83
C ASN A 10 -1.29 -5.31 7.80
N VAL A 11 -2.23 -4.37 7.62
CA VAL A 11 -1.95 -2.92 7.56
C VAL A 11 -1.24 -2.38 8.81
N THR A 12 -1.32 -3.05 9.96
CA THR A 12 -0.60 -2.65 11.18
C THR A 12 0.90 -2.90 11.09
N GLN A 13 1.34 -3.78 10.20
CA GLN A 13 2.75 -4.12 9.97
C GLN A 13 3.45 -3.16 9.00
N LEU A 14 2.71 -2.23 8.41
CA LEU A 14 3.26 -1.24 7.50
C LEU A 14 3.95 -0.12 8.27
N GLU A 15 5.13 0.25 7.80
CA GLU A 15 5.80 1.50 8.12
C GLU A 15 5.32 2.61 7.17
N VAL A 16 5.47 3.86 7.59
CA VAL A 16 5.08 5.04 6.80
C VAL A 16 6.30 5.95 6.71
N THR A 17 6.73 6.26 5.49
CA THR A 17 7.84 7.20 5.24
C THR A 17 7.46 8.64 5.59
N GLU A 18 8.44 9.55 5.59
CA GLU A 18 8.21 10.99 5.76
C GLU A 18 7.27 11.58 4.70
N LEU A 19 7.31 11.05 3.47
CA LEU A 19 6.39 11.42 2.38
C LEU A 19 5.01 10.76 2.52
N GLY A 20 4.84 9.91 3.52
CA GLY A 20 3.59 9.20 3.78
C GLY A 20 3.42 7.90 3.01
N LEU A 21 4.41 7.45 2.21
CA LEU A 21 4.37 6.17 1.47
C LEU A 21 4.39 4.98 2.43
N PHE A 22 3.65 3.92 2.08
CA PHE A 22 3.66 2.69 2.84
C PHE A 22 4.86 1.81 2.50
N VAL A 23 5.45 1.21 3.54
CA VAL A 23 6.62 0.33 3.43
C VAL A 23 6.37 -0.94 4.22
N PHE A 24 6.75 -2.08 3.66
CA PHE A 24 6.80 -3.35 4.38
C PHE A 24 8.17 -3.97 4.20
N GLN A 25 8.91 -4.16 5.30
CA GLN A 25 10.23 -4.81 5.29
C GLN A 25 11.19 -4.19 4.25
N GLY A 26 11.23 -2.85 4.19
CA GLY A 26 12.07 -2.11 3.23
C GLY A 26 11.57 -2.12 1.78
N SER A 27 10.42 -2.74 1.49
CA SER A 27 9.80 -2.75 0.16
C SER A 27 8.58 -1.83 0.09
N PRO A 28 8.32 -1.19 -1.06
CA PRO A 28 7.09 -0.43 -1.24
C PRO A 28 5.86 -1.31 -1.08
N ALA A 29 4.85 -0.77 -0.41
CA ALA A 29 3.59 -1.43 -0.19
C ALA A 29 2.42 -0.52 -0.58
N VAL A 30 1.28 -1.14 -0.82
CA VAL A 30 0.00 -0.46 -1.02
C VAL A 30 -1.06 -1.10 -0.17
N ILE A 31 -2.10 -0.32 0.16
CA ILE A 31 -3.29 -0.79 0.86
C ILE A 31 -4.46 -0.80 -0.11
N TYR A 32 -5.27 -1.85 -0.08
CA TYR A 32 -6.52 -1.92 -0.82
C TYR A 32 -7.61 -2.59 0.02
N LEU A 33 -8.86 -2.42 -0.41
CA LEU A 33 -10.01 -3.03 0.25
C LEU A 33 -10.28 -4.41 -0.34
N LYS A 34 -9.94 -5.48 0.40
CA LYS A 34 -10.10 -6.87 -0.08
C LYS A 34 -11.56 -7.27 -0.18
N GLU A 35 -12.41 -6.84 0.75
CA GLU A 35 -13.86 -7.11 0.69
C GLU A 35 -14.59 -5.90 0.14
N SER A 36 -15.01 -5.95 -1.12
CA SER A 36 -15.66 -4.80 -1.79
C SER A 36 -17.17 -4.72 -1.53
N GLY A 37 -17.82 -5.84 -1.18
CA GLY A 37 -19.28 -5.96 -1.11
C GLY A 37 -19.98 -6.00 -2.48
N LYS A 38 -19.22 -6.04 -3.59
CA LYS A 38 -19.75 -6.12 -4.95
C LYS A 38 -19.78 -7.56 -5.45
N ARG A 39 -20.57 -7.82 -6.48
CA ARG A 39 -20.60 -9.13 -7.14
C ARG A 39 -19.29 -9.40 -7.88
N ALA A 40 -18.79 -10.63 -7.83
CA ALA A 40 -17.57 -11.06 -8.51
C ALA A 40 -17.60 -10.73 -10.02
N ASN A 41 -18.73 -11.00 -10.67
CA ASN A 41 -18.94 -10.68 -12.10
C ASN A 41 -18.85 -9.17 -12.41
N THR A 42 -19.23 -8.30 -11.48
CA THR A 42 -19.11 -6.84 -11.65
C THR A 42 -17.65 -6.40 -11.51
N LEU A 43 -16.94 -6.97 -10.53
CA LEU A 43 -15.53 -6.69 -10.30
C LEU A 43 -14.66 -7.08 -11.50
N ARG A 44 -14.95 -8.22 -12.13
CA ARG A 44 -14.24 -8.69 -13.34
C ARG A 44 -14.42 -7.79 -14.57
N LYS A 45 -15.52 -7.03 -14.64
CA LYS A 45 -15.90 -6.25 -15.83
C LYS A 45 -15.60 -4.76 -15.72
N ASN A 46 -15.74 -4.18 -14.52
CA ASN A 46 -15.76 -2.73 -14.33
C ASN A 46 -14.64 -2.25 -13.40
N VAL A 47 -13.47 -1.98 -13.99
CA VAL A 47 -12.30 -1.41 -13.29
C VAL A 47 -12.66 -0.08 -12.59
N ASN A 48 -13.40 0.81 -13.26
CA ASN A 48 -13.71 2.14 -12.73
C ASN A 48 -14.66 2.10 -11.52
N GLN A 49 -15.51 1.07 -11.45
CA GLN A 49 -16.41 0.83 -10.32
C GLN A 49 -15.77 -0.03 -9.24
N SER A 50 -14.56 -0.54 -9.42
CA SER A 50 -13.87 -1.31 -8.39
C SER A 50 -13.37 -0.40 -7.25
N ALA A 51 -12.99 -1.01 -6.12
CA ALA A 51 -12.31 -0.28 -5.05
C ALA A 51 -11.01 0.36 -5.57
N LYS A 52 -10.52 1.40 -4.88
CA LYS A 52 -9.22 2.00 -5.21
C LYS A 52 -8.14 1.42 -4.30
N PHE A 53 -6.89 1.49 -4.72
CA PHE A 53 -5.75 1.23 -3.85
C PHE A 53 -5.08 2.54 -3.41
N HIS A 54 -4.33 2.47 -2.31
CA HIS A 54 -3.70 3.60 -1.65
C HIS A 54 -2.22 3.34 -1.48
N VAL A 55 -1.40 4.29 -1.96
CA VAL A 55 0.08 4.24 -1.89
C VAL A 55 0.64 5.01 -0.70
N VAL A 56 -0.17 5.91 -0.12
CA VAL A 56 0.20 6.76 1.02
C VAL A 56 -0.83 6.68 2.12
N SER A 57 -0.45 7.09 3.33
CA SER A 57 -1.35 7.38 4.44
C SER A 57 -2.39 8.43 4.01
N CYS A 58 -3.53 7.94 3.52
CA CYS A 58 -4.51 8.69 2.76
C CYS A 58 -5.71 9.03 3.63
N PRO A 59 -6.19 10.29 3.66
CA PRO A 59 -7.30 10.68 4.52
C PRO A 59 -8.62 9.97 4.15
N THR A 60 -8.80 9.55 2.89
CA THR A 60 -10.07 8.95 2.44
C THR A 60 -10.35 7.57 3.02
N ILE A 61 -9.32 6.85 3.46
CA ILE A 61 -9.48 5.55 4.14
C ILE A 61 -9.49 5.67 5.67
N GLY A 62 -9.34 6.90 6.18
CA GLY A 62 -9.12 7.16 7.59
C GLY A 62 -7.82 6.52 8.08
N ASP A 63 -7.74 6.22 9.37
CA ASP A 63 -6.69 5.36 9.90
C ASP A 63 -7.12 3.89 9.72
N PRO A 64 -6.48 3.13 8.79
CA PRO A 64 -6.82 1.74 8.55
C PRO A 64 -6.51 0.85 9.77
N ARG A 65 -5.80 1.35 10.79
CA ARG A 65 -5.46 0.59 12.01
C ARG A 65 -6.52 0.70 13.11
N SER A 66 -7.29 1.78 13.16
CA SER A 66 -8.22 2.05 14.28
C SER A 66 -9.70 1.89 13.95
N SER A 67 -10.06 1.76 12.67
CA SER A 67 -11.47 1.61 12.29
C SER A 67 -11.99 0.19 12.49
N LYS A 68 -13.28 0.00 12.80
CA LYS A 68 -13.98 -1.31 12.70
C LYS A 68 -13.88 -1.92 11.28
N ARG A 69 -13.46 -1.14 10.28
CA ARG A 69 -13.25 -1.56 8.89
C ARG A 69 -11.82 -2.04 8.62
N SER A 70 -10.90 -1.96 9.58
CA SER A 70 -9.50 -2.38 9.46
C SER A 70 -9.34 -3.80 8.93
N GLN A 71 -10.22 -4.71 9.36
CA GLN A 71 -10.23 -6.12 8.96
C GLN A 71 -10.43 -6.33 7.45
N ARG A 72 -11.00 -5.35 6.73
CA ARG A 72 -11.24 -5.42 5.28
C ARG A 72 -10.08 -4.87 4.46
N TYR A 73 -9.18 -4.14 5.08
CA TYR A 73 -8.01 -3.59 4.40
C TYR A 73 -6.86 -4.58 4.48
N VAL A 74 -6.23 -4.77 3.32
CA VAL A 74 -5.07 -5.62 3.17
C VAL A 74 -3.97 -4.81 2.52
N ALA A 75 -2.74 -5.08 2.94
CA ALA A 75 -1.56 -4.55 2.30
C ALA A 75 -0.89 -5.60 1.40
N THR A 76 -0.22 -5.13 0.36
CA THR A 76 0.58 -5.98 -0.54
C THR A 76 1.77 -5.20 -1.08
N THR A 77 2.83 -5.90 -1.46
CA THR A 77 3.99 -5.36 -2.16
C THR A 77 3.90 -5.57 -3.69
N ARG A 78 2.76 -6.04 -4.20
CA ARG A 78 2.52 -6.16 -5.65
C ARG A 78 2.60 -4.81 -6.34
N THR A 79 3.20 -4.81 -7.52
CA THR A 79 3.35 -3.63 -8.40
C THR A 79 2.67 -3.81 -9.76
N ASP A 80 2.01 -4.93 -10.01
CA ASP A 80 1.35 -5.25 -11.28
C ASP A 80 -0.02 -4.57 -11.45
N GLY A 81 -0.55 -3.96 -10.37
CA GLY A 81 -1.83 -3.26 -10.37
C GLY A 81 -3.06 -4.18 -10.34
N PHE A 82 -2.85 -5.49 -10.22
CA PHE A 82 -3.91 -6.48 -10.05
C PHE A 82 -3.97 -6.94 -8.60
N PHE A 83 -5.17 -6.99 -8.05
CA PHE A 83 -5.39 -7.27 -6.63
C PHE A 83 -6.46 -8.35 -6.44
N PRO A 84 -6.26 -9.30 -5.53
CA PRO A 84 -7.27 -10.30 -5.20
C PRO A 84 -8.36 -9.66 -4.33
N VAL A 85 -9.58 -9.55 -4.87
CA VAL A 85 -10.74 -8.95 -4.21
C VAL A 85 -11.84 -10.00 -4.04
N LEU A 86 -12.45 -10.04 -2.87
CA LEU A 86 -13.61 -10.87 -2.59
C LEU A 86 -14.88 -10.20 -3.11
N GLY A 87 -15.60 -10.92 -3.97
CA GLY A 87 -16.91 -10.55 -4.47
C GLY A 87 -17.96 -11.61 -4.17
N THR A 88 -19.23 -11.22 -4.14
CA THR A 88 -20.33 -12.17 -3.95
C THR A 88 -20.66 -12.90 -5.26
N THR A 89 -20.97 -14.19 -5.15
CA THR A 89 -21.44 -15.02 -6.26
C THR A 89 -22.93 -14.78 -6.56
N GLN A 90 -23.46 -15.45 -7.60
CA GLN A 90 -24.89 -15.44 -7.88
C GLN A 90 -25.70 -16.22 -6.84
N GLU A 91 -25.11 -17.26 -6.26
CA GLU A 91 -25.65 -17.95 -5.09
C GLU A 91 -25.44 -17.07 -3.86
N GLU A 92 -26.53 -16.68 -3.20
CA GLU A 92 -26.49 -15.70 -2.11
C GLU A 92 -25.63 -16.19 -0.94
N GLY A 93 -24.55 -15.46 -0.66
CA GLY A 93 -23.75 -15.63 0.55
C GLY A 93 -22.44 -16.42 0.40
N GLU A 94 -22.08 -16.85 -0.81
CA GLU A 94 -20.72 -17.31 -1.11
C GLU A 94 -19.84 -16.16 -1.62
N LEU A 95 -18.56 -16.22 -1.24
CA LEU A 95 -17.53 -15.27 -1.65
C LEU A 95 -16.57 -15.94 -2.61
N GLU A 96 -16.28 -15.25 -3.70
CA GLU A 96 -15.31 -15.65 -4.71
C GLU A 96 -14.18 -14.61 -4.73
N GLU A 97 -12.94 -15.08 -4.68
CA GLU A 97 -11.76 -14.22 -4.88
C GLU A 97 -11.50 -14.04 -6.38
N VAL A 98 -11.41 -12.80 -6.82
CA VAL A 98 -11.18 -12.43 -8.21
C VAL A 98 -10.01 -11.46 -8.32
N GLU A 99 -9.13 -11.66 -9.30
CA GLU A 99 -8.08 -10.71 -9.65
C GLU A 99 -8.70 -9.51 -10.38
N VAL A 100 -8.53 -8.31 -9.82
CA VAL A 100 -9.10 -7.07 -10.35
C VAL A 100 -7.99 -6.05 -10.55
N LYS A 101 -7.96 -5.43 -11.73
CA LYS A 101 -7.15 -4.23 -11.92
C LYS A 101 -7.81 -3.08 -11.16
N LEU A 102 -7.21 -2.62 -10.07
CA LEU A 102 -7.72 -1.48 -9.30
C LEU A 102 -7.04 -0.20 -9.79
N GLU A 103 -7.75 0.92 -9.72
CA GLU A 103 -7.15 2.24 -9.97
C GLU A 103 -6.59 2.84 -8.68
N VAL A 104 -5.59 3.71 -8.83
CA VAL A 104 -5.02 4.46 -7.72
C VAL A 104 -6.05 5.46 -7.18
N CYS A 105 -6.03 5.69 -5.86
CA CYS A 105 -6.82 6.73 -5.25
C CYS A 105 -6.32 8.13 -5.67
N ARG A 106 -7.22 8.97 -6.21
CA ARG A 106 -6.89 10.36 -6.61
C ARG A 106 -6.35 11.20 -5.45
N ALA A 107 -6.86 11.01 -4.23
CA ALA A 107 -6.34 11.73 -3.07
C ALA A 107 -4.89 11.33 -2.72
N CYS A 108 -4.46 10.10 -3.06
CA CYS A 108 -3.05 9.73 -2.96
C CYS A 108 -2.20 10.50 -3.97
N LEU A 109 -2.66 10.61 -5.22
CA LEU A 109 -1.97 11.37 -6.27
C LEU A 109 -1.84 12.85 -5.92
N THR A 110 -2.93 13.45 -5.43
CA THR A 110 -2.95 14.83 -4.93
C THR A 110 -1.94 15.04 -3.80
N LYS A 111 -1.89 14.13 -2.82
CA LYS A 111 -0.99 14.24 -1.68
C LYS A 111 0.49 14.15 -2.07
N LEU A 112 0.83 13.31 -3.06
CA LEU A 112 2.19 13.18 -3.57
C LEU A 112 2.55 14.25 -4.60
N ASP A 113 1.56 15.02 -5.07
CA ASP A 113 1.64 15.87 -6.26
C ASP A 113 2.28 15.13 -7.45
N TYR A 114 1.87 13.89 -7.66
CA TYR A 114 2.50 12.98 -8.62
C TYR A 114 2.42 13.54 -10.04
N LYS A 115 3.57 13.78 -10.69
CA LYS A 115 3.65 14.44 -12.01
C LYS A 115 2.93 15.80 -12.05
N ASN A 116 3.03 16.58 -10.97
CA ASN A 116 2.36 17.87 -10.79
C ASN A 116 0.82 17.75 -10.85
N TYR A 117 0.26 16.62 -10.39
CA TYR A 117 -1.16 16.30 -10.45
C TYR A 117 -2.07 17.47 -10.05
N ASN A 118 -1.67 18.24 -9.05
CA ASN A 118 -2.47 19.35 -8.51
C ASN A 118 -2.60 20.54 -9.45
N SER A 119 -1.73 20.65 -10.44
CA SER A 119 -1.72 21.73 -11.45
C SER A 119 -2.32 21.30 -12.79
N LEU A 120 -2.72 20.03 -12.93
CA LEU A 120 -3.28 19.49 -14.16
C LEU A 120 -4.80 19.72 -14.24
N ASP A 121 -5.31 19.82 -15.46
CA ASP A 121 -6.74 19.83 -15.72
C ASP A 121 -7.39 18.50 -15.36
N VAL A 122 -8.69 18.53 -15.05
CA VAL A 122 -9.45 17.36 -14.58
C VAL A 122 -9.39 16.19 -15.56
N GLU A 123 -9.45 16.43 -16.87
CA GLU A 123 -9.35 15.37 -17.87
C GLU A 123 -7.99 14.66 -17.84
N ILE A 124 -6.90 15.43 -17.67
CA ILE A 124 -5.55 14.87 -17.59
C ILE A 124 -5.36 14.12 -16.27
N GLN A 125 -5.92 14.64 -15.17
CA GLN A 125 -5.95 13.95 -13.88
C GLN A 125 -6.64 12.58 -13.98
N ASP A 126 -7.77 12.52 -14.68
CA ASP A 126 -8.53 11.28 -14.92
C ASP A 126 -7.70 10.27 -15.71
N GLN A 127 -7.09 10.71 -16.81
CA GLN A 127 -6.21 9.86 -17.62
C GLN A 127 -5.03 9.33 -16.80
N LEU A 128 -4.41 10.19 -15.99
CA LEU A 128 -3.27 9.82 -15.17
C LEU A 128 -3.66 8.79 -14.09
N ALA A 129 -4.85 8.91 -13.49
CA ALA A 129 -5.34 7.92 -12.53
C ALA A 129 -5.66 6.57 -13.17
N THR A 130 -6.25 6.56 -14.37
CA THR A 130 -6.60 5.33 -15.11
C THR A 130 -5.37 4.62 -15.69
N HIS A 131 -4.34 5.36 -16.08
CA HIS A 131 -3.09 4.83 -16.65
C HIS A 131 -1.93 4.78 -15.64
N PHE A 132 -2.23 4.92 -14.36
CA PHE A 132 -1.23 4.91 -13.30
C PHE A 132 -0.44 3.59 -13.27
N ASP A 133 0.88 3.70 -13.07
CA ASP A 133 1.81 2.57 -12.93
C ASP A 133 2.52 2.63 -11.56
N LEU A 134 2.40 1.54 -10.79
CA LEU A 134 3.02 1.42 -9.47
C LEU A 134 4.54 1.40 -9.52
N SER A 135 5.10 0.71 -10.51
CA SER A 135 6.55 0.60 -10.68
C SER A 135 7.15 1.97 -11.02
N GLU A 136 6.48 2.74 -11.89
CA GLU A 136 6.87 4.12 -12.18
C GLU A 136 6.86 4.99 -10.92
N LEU A 137 5.79 4.93 -10.12
CA LEU A 137 5.73 5.68 -8.87
C LEU A 137 6.87 5.30 -7.91
N PHE A 138 7.12 4.02 -7.68
CA PHE A 138 8.16 3.58 -6.74
C PHE A 138 9.58 3.84 -7.24
N ASN A 139 9.80 3.95 -8.55
CA ASN A 139 11.06 4.42 -9.10
C ASN A 139 11.28 5.93 -8.90
N GLN A 140 10.20 6.72 -8.95
CA GLN A 140 10.25 8.17 -8.72
C GLN A 140 10.45 8.52 -7.23
N TYR A 141 9.89 7.71 -6.33
CA TYR A 141 10.02 7.87 -4.88
C TYR A 141 10.69 6.63 -4.28
N PRO A 142 12.01 6.46 -4.50
CA PRO A 142 12.73 5.32 -3.96
C PRO A 142 12.65 5.35 -2.43
N ILE A 143 12.23 4.22 -1.85
CA ILE A 143 12.24 4.05 -0.40
C ILE A 143 13.70 3.89 -0.01
N VAL A 144 14.29 4.98 0.46
CA VAL A 144 15.55 4.90 1.17
C VAL A 144 15.21 4.24 2.51
N PRO A 145 15.74 3.04 2.82
CA PRO A 145 15.62 2.52 4.16
C PRO A 145 16.23 3.57 5.06
N THR A 146 15.42 4.17 5.94
CA THR A 146 15.92 5.00 7.02
C THR A 146 16.89 4.12 7.77
N LYS A 147 18.18 4.41 7.57
CA LYS A 147 19.32 3.63 8.01
C LYS A 147 19.01 3.08 9.41
N ALA A 148 19.16 1.76 9.58
CA ALA A 148 19.08 1.10 10.87
C ALA A 148 19.73 2.04 11.89
N VAL A 149 18.95 2.51 12.86
CA VAL A 149 19.46 3.32 13.95
C VAL A 149 20.57 2.47 14.55
N GLU A 150 21.82 2.76 14.18
CA GLU A 150 23.01 2.22 14.81
C GLU A 150 22.83 2.63 16.27
N THR A 151 22.42 1.67 17.09
CA THR A 151 22.42 1.78 18.53
C THR A 151 23.79 2.31 18.90
N ILE A 152 23.84 3.60 19.25
CA ILE A 152 24.94 4.18 19.98
C ILE A 152 24.93 3.40 21.29
N ILE A 153 25.79 2.39 21.37
CA ILE A 153 26.16 1.78 22.64
C ILE A 153 26.85 2.92 23.38
N VAL A 154 26.08 3.61 24.21
CA VAL A 154 26.65 4.42 25.27
C VAL A 154 27.30 3.41 26.19
N GLU A 155 28.60 3.19 25.99
CA GLU A 155 29.43 2.48 26.95
C GLU A 155 29.29 3.25 28.26
N THR A 156 28.46 2.72 29.16
CA THR A 156 28.47 3.13 30.55
C THR A 156 29.89 2.85 31.06
N PRO A 157 30.57 3.83 31.68
CA PRO A 157 31.85 3.56 32.29
C PRO A 157 31.65 2.50 33.36
N VAL A 158 32.18 1.30 33.11
CA VAL A 158 32.25 0.22 34.08
C VAL A 158 33.14 0.73 35.21
N VAL A 159 32.51 1.17 36.30
CA VAL A 159 33.22 1.41 37.56
C VAL A 159 33.74 0.05 38.00
N ALA A 160 35.07 -0.10 37.92
CA ALA A 160 35.76 -1.31 38.33
C ALA A 160 35.40 -1.63 39.79
N PRO A 161 34.93 -2.86 40.10
CA PRO A 161 34.86 -3.30 41.49
C PRO A 161 36.28 -3.50 41.99
N ILE A 162 36.62 -2.80 43.09
CA ILE A 162 37.83 -3.05 43.87
C ILE A 162 37.70 -4.46 44.45
N VAL A 163 38.40 -5.42 43.87
CA VAL A 163 38.54 -6.77 44.45
C VAL A 163 39.85 -6.80 45.24
N PRO A 164 39.84 -7.20 46.53
CA PRO A 164 41.05 -7.34 47.31
C PRO A 164 41.87 -8.56 46.87
N ASP A 165 43.17 -8.32 46.82
CA ASP A 165 44.28 -9.24 46.57
C ASP A 165 44.19 -10.53 47.39
N VAL A 166 44.05 -11.67 46.71
CA VAL A 166 44.43 -12.99 47.23
C VAL A 166 44.93 -13.87 46.07
N SER A 167 46.25 -14.06 46.01
CA SER A 167 46.93 -15.16 45.29
C SER A 167 46.65 -16.50 45.99
N PRO A 168 46.55 -17.68 45.30
CA PRO A 168 47.75 -18.29 44.71
C PRO A 168 47.57 -19.10 43.40
N GLU A 169 48.59 -18.96 42.55
CA GLU A 169 49.38 -20.03 41.91
C GLU A 169 48.70 -21.37 41.59
N VAL A 170 48.32 -21.56 40.32
CA VAL A 170 48.31 -22.88 39.66
C VAL A 170 48.74 -22.73 38.20
N THR A 171 49.82 -23.41 37.86
CA THR A 171 50.42 -23.56 36.53
C THR A 171 49.62 -24.51 35.63
N VAL A 172 49.39 -24.13 34.37
CA VAL A 172 49.02 -25.05 33.28
C VAL A 172 49.65 -24.53 31.96
N PRO A 173 50.07 -25.42 31.03
CA PRO A 173 51.07 -25.11 30.02
C PRO A 173 50.50 -24.65 28.68
N ALA A 174 51.40 -24.02 27.93
CA ALA A 174 51.23 -23.39 26.62
C ALA A 174 50.68 -24.31 25.53
N VAL A 175 49.75 -23.76 24.73
CA VAL A 175 49.39 -24.26 23.39
C VAL A 175 49.37 -23.09 22.41
N ALA A 176 49.91 -23.36 21.24
CA ALA A 176 50.38 -22.44 20.20
C ALA A 176 49.30 -21.52 19.59
N THR A 177 49.72 -20.28 19.32
CA THR A 177 49.04 -19.30 18.48
C THR A 177 49.32 -19.59 17.00
N ALA A 178 48.27 -19.79 16.20
CA ALA A 178 48.34 -19.74 14.75
C ALA A 178 47.99 -18.32 14.27
N GLU A 179 48.89 -17.73 13.49
CA GLU A 179 48.73 -16.45 12.82
C GLU A 179 47.66 -16.57 11.72
N VAL A 180 46.62 -15.74 11.78
CA VAL A 180 45.65 -15.60 10.69
C VAL A 180 46.00 -14.32 9.93
N GLU A 181 46.50 -14.56 8.73
CA GLU A 181 46.88 -13.58 7.71
C GLU A 181 45.68 -12.75 7.25
N LYS A 182 45.86 -11.43 7.28
CA LYS A 182 44.85 -10.42 6.96
C LYS A 182 44.82 -10.22 5.44
N VAL A 183 43.83 -10.80 4.77
CA VAL A 183 43.60 -10.58 3.33
C VAL A 183 42.65 -9.40 3.13
N GLU A 184 43.16 -8.29 2.60
CA GLU A 184 42.35 -7.15 2.17
C GLU A 184 41.72 -7.43 0.79
N PRO A 185 40.41 -7.15 0.60
CA PRO A 185 39.76 -7.34 -0.70
C PRO A 185 40.11 -6.20 -1.69
N PRO A 186 40.25 -6.50 -2.99
CA PRO A 186 40.60 -5.51 -4.00
C PRO A 186 39.45 -4.55 -4.28
N ILE A 187 39.71 -3.26 -4.10
CA ILE A 187 38.84 -2.15 -4.48
C ILE A 187 38.82 -2.05 -6.02
N ALA A 188 37.71 -2.45 -6.63
CA ALA A 188 37.46 -2.22 -8.05
C ALA A 188 37.13 -0.74 -8.29
N LYS A 189 37.96 -0.08 -9.09
CA LYS A 189 37.69 1.27 -9.63
C LYS A 189 36.51 1.17 -10.60
N VAL A 190 35.39 1.79 -10.24
CA VAL A 190 34.27 2.02 -11.16
C VAL A 190 34.43 3.43 -11.73
N GLU A 191 34.65 3.51 -13.03
CA GLU A 191 34.66 4.78 -13.77
C GLU A 191 33.23 5.34 -13.90
N PRO A 192 33.03 6.66 -13.76
CA PRO A 192 31.72 7.27 -13.85
C PRO A 192 31.23 7.31 -15.31
N LEU A 193 30.07 6.69 -15.56
CA LEU A 193 29.32 6.79 -16.81
C LEU A 193 28.79 8.21 -17.00
N ILE A 194 29.37 8.91 -17.97
CA ILE A 194 28.90 10.22 -18.45
C ILE A 194 27.63 9.99 -19.29
N VAL A 195 26.46 10.29 -18.72
CA VAL A 195 25.19 10.31 -19.44
C VAL A 195 25.01 11.69 -20.08
N LYS A 196 24.92 11.72 -21.41
CA LYS A 196 24.63 12.94 -22.17
C LYS A 196 23.15 13.33 -22.00
N PRO A 197 22.82 14.63 -21.87
CA PRO A 197 21.43 15.07 -21.77
C PRO A 197 20.69 14.81 -23.09
N ILE A 198 19.55 14.12 -22.99
CA ILE A 198 18.62 13.91 -24.09
C ILE A 198 17.79 15.18 -24.25
N ALA A 199 17.86 15.81 -25.42
CA ALA A 199 17.02 16.94 -25.78
C ALA A 199 15.57 16.46 -25.97
N VAL A 200 14.65 16.97 -25.16
CA VAL A 200 13.22 16.76 -25.33
C VAL A 200 12.67 17.89 -26.20
N GLU A 201 12.25 17.55 -27.40
CA GLU A 201 11.64 18.46 -28.37
C GLU A 201 10.16 18.66 -28.00
N THR A 202 9.82 19.84 -27.50
CA THR A 202 8.46 20.25 -27.17
C THR A 202 7.68 20.56 -28.45
N ARG A 203 6.80 19.64 -28.86
CA ARG A 203 5.86 19.86 -29.94
C ARG A 203 4.54 20.39 -29.37
N LEU A 204 4.33 21.71 -29.48
CA LEU A 204 3.03 22.34 -29.23
C LEU A 204 1.98 21.76 -30.18
N LEU A 205 0.87 21.26 -29.63
CA LEU A 205 -0.35 20.94 -30.37
C LEU A 205 -1.33 22.11 -30.18
N GLU A 206 -1.63 22.82 -31.27
CA GLU A 206 -2.68 23.84 -31.30
C GLU A 206 -4.05 23.16 -31.38
N LEU A 207 -4.96 23.50 -30.46
CA LEU A 207 -6.36 23.11 -30.49
C LEU A 207 -7.19 24.19 -31.19
N PRO A 208 -8.18 23.82 -32.04
CA PRO A 208 -9.06 24.79 -32.65
C PRO A 208 -10.08 25.31 -31.64
N GLN A 209 -10.12 26.64 -31.54
CA GLN A 209 -11.21 27.41 -30.95
C GLN A 209 -12.46 27.19 -31.81
N ASN A 210 -13.59 26.85 -31.18
CA ASN A 210 -14.91 27.45 -31.46
C ASN A 210 -15.96 26.88 -30.49
N ALA A 211 -16.49 27.79 -29.67
CA ALA A 211 -17.57 27.59 -28.74
C ALA A 211 -18.92 27.71 -29.45
N GLU A 212 -19.94 26.97 -28.96
CA GLU A 212 -21.30 27.49 -29.01
C GLU A 212 -22.11 27.04 -27.77
N LEU A 213 -22.58 28.04 -27.03
CA LEU A 213 -23.41 27.96 -25.85
C LEU A 213 -24.87 27.75 -26.26
N VAL A 214 -25.58 26.82 -25.60
CA VAL A 214 -27.04 26.70 -25.69
C VAL A 214 -27.63 26.63 -24.28
N PRO A 215 -28.73 27.35 -23.97
CA PRO A 215 -29.09 27.71 -22.61
C PRO A 215 -29.97 26.69 -21.88
N GLN A 216 -29.86 26.72 -20.56
CA GLN A 216 -30.58 25.92 -19.59
C GLN A 216 -32.09 26.26 -19.57
N LYS A 217 -32.94 25.23 -19.50
CA LYS A 217 -34.34 25.34 -19.10
C LYS A 217 -34.57 24.64 -17.77
N ALA A 218 -35.38 25.29 -16.94
CA ALA A 218 -35.65 25.00 -15.56
C ALA A 218 -36.76 23.96 -15.33
N ASN A 219 -36.75 23.44 -14.09
CA ASN A 219 -37.80 22.78 -13.31
C ASN A 219 -38.25 21.38 -13.73
N LEU A 220 -38.12 20.42 -12.81
CA LEU A 220 -39.22 19.52 -12.44
C LEU A 220 -39.04 18.97 -11.00
N GLU A 221 -40.13 19.07 -10.25
CA GLU A 221 -40.57 18.44 -8.99
C GLU A 221 -39.60 17.61 -8.12
N LYS A 222 -39.49 18.04 -6.86
CA LYS A 222 -39.10 17.19 -5.72
C LYS A 222 -40.18 16.15 -5.44
N GLN A 223 -39.80 14.88 -5.45
CA GLN A 223 -40.50 13.83 -4.71
C GLN A 223 -39.61 13.36 -3.56
N ASP A 224 -40.20 13.23 -2.38
CA ASP A 224 -39.55 12.86 -1.13
C ASP A 224 -39.04 11.41 -1.19
N GLU A 225 -37.73 11.22 -1.31
CA GLU A 225 -37.08 9.91 -1.11
C GLU A 225 -36.87 9.64 0.39
N PRO A 226 -37.15 8.40 0.87
CA PRO A 226 -36.93 8.03 2.27
C PRO A 226 -35.44 8.04 2.62
N SER A 227 -35.14 8.62 3.79
CA SER A 227 -33.79 8.83 4.32
C SER A 227 -32.92 7.54 4.29
N PRO A 228 -31.68 7.60 3.74
CA PRO A 228 -30.78 6.45 3.55
C PRO A 228 -30.26 5.81 4.85
N GLN A 229 -30.66 6.32 6.03
CA GLN A 229 -30.26 5.75 7.32
C GLN A 229 -31.09 4.53 7.74
N ILE A 230 -32.28 4.33 7.15
CA ILE A 230 -33.19 3.25 7.57
C ILE A 230 -32.87 1.92 6.87
N GLU A 231 -32.43 1.93 5.61
CA GLU A 231 -32.10 0.71 4.86
C GLU A 231 -30.85 -0.02 5.38
N PHE A 232 -29.86 0.73 5.87
CA PHE A 232 -28.61 0.14 6.37
C PHE A 232 -28.81 -0.70 7.63
N THR A 233 -29.78 -0.35 8.48
CA THR A 233 -30.05 -1.04 9.75
C THR A 233 -30.73 -2.41 9.51
N ILE A 234 -31.60 -2.48 8.50
CA ILE A 234 -32.33 -3.71 8.15
C ILE A 234 -31.35 -4.74 7.58
N LEU A 235 -30.45 -4.34 6.69
CA LEU A 235 -29.45 -5.22 6.08
C LEU A 235 -28.47 -5.80 7.11
N THR A 236 -28.04 -5.00 8.09
CA THR A 236 -27.16 -5.50 9.17
C THR A 236 -27.85 -6.52 10.08
N ASN A 237 -29.13 -6.33 10.36
CA ASN A 237 -29.90 -7.25 11.22
C ASN A 237 -30.18 -8.58 10.53
N ILE A 238 -30.42 -8.57 9.21
CA ILE A 238 -30.59 -9.80 8.41
C ILE A 238 -29.28 -10.60 8.41
N TYR A 239 -28.13 -9.95 8.24
CA TYR A 239 -26.82 -10.63 8.21
C TYR A 239 -26.47 -11.28 9.56
N LEU A 240 -26.80 -10.63 10.69
CA LEU A 240 -26.64 -11.19 12.02
C LEU A 240 -27.55 -12.41 12.24
N LEU A 241 -28.81 -12.36 11.79
CA LEU A 241 -29.72 -13.51 11.86
C LEU A 241 -29.21 -14.68 11.02
N GLN A 242 -28.73 -14.43 9.81
CA GLN A 242 -28.18 -15.48 8.93
C GLN A 242 -26.92 -16.12 9.52
N ALA A 243 -26.04 -15.33 10.14
CA ALA A 243 -24.85 -15.84 10.84
C ALA A 243 -25.21 -16.69 12.06
N LEU A 244 -26.25 -16.31 12.82
CA LEU A 244 -26.75 -17.10 13.93
C LEU A 244 -27.38 -18.42 13.45
N LEU A 245 -28.21 -18.39 12.41
CA LEU A 245 -28.82 -19.59 11.84
C LEU A 245 -27.77 -20.59 11.31
N LYS A 246 -26.72 -20.11 10.61
CA LYS A 246 -25.59 -20.96 10.17
C LYS A 246 -24.79 -21.58 11.33
N ARG A 247 -24.76 -20.89 12.48
CA ARG A 247 -24.07 -21.39 13.69
C ARG A 247 -24.92 -22.41 14.44
N PHE A 248 -26.24 -22.23 14.42
CA PHE A 248 -27.20 -23.20 14.96
C PHE A 248 -27.22 -24.49 14.13
N THR A 249 -27.22 -24.42 12.80
CA THR A 249 -27.25 -25.65 11.98
C THR A 249 -26.01 -26.53 12.12
N LYS A 250 -24.84 -25.95 12.45
CA LYS A 250 -23.60 -26.69 12.76
C LYS A 250 -23.55 -27.33 14.16
N LEU A 251 -24.50 -26.99 15.04
CA LEU A 251 -24.58 -27.56 16.39
C LEU A 251 -25.55 -28.75 16.48
N PHE A 252 -26.38 -28.94 15.46
CA PHE A 252 -27.46 -29.94 15.46
C PHE A 252 -27.35 -30.98 14.32
N PHE A 253 -26.26 -30.95 13.55
CA PHE A 253 -25.85 -31.96 12.56
C PHE A 253 -24.34 -32.16 12.65
#